data_AF-A0A8H5AIP6-F1
#
_entry.id   AF-A0A8H5AIP6-F1
#
_cell.length_a   1.000
_cell.length_b   1.000
_cell.length_c   1.000
_cell.angle_alpha   90.00
_cell.angle_beta   90.00
_cell.angle_gamma   90.00
#
_symmetry.space_group_name_H-M   'P 1'
#
loop_
_entity.id
_entity.type
_entity.pdbx_description
1 polymer ?
#
loop_
_entity_poly.entity_id
_entity_poly.type
_entity_poly.pdbx_seq_one_letter_code
_entity_poly.pdbx_strand_id
1 'polypeptide(L)'
;MAPQPHSFLLHLVGSGEFSDFTLICKDREFKLHQTHPPALAVTFLYTGDYELAPETEKPVQVKDRDEKSEDGEVHSDQDKMSEDSFPSSKETEDKTAEKIISHLRVNAIADYYDIAKLGKLSTSKIEAILRDDLNFLIIPQVIQEMSISNRDADLRSLIASATAKYIEELTSSQVLRALDLEHNLAIEILEACGRRIQELVEDANTARELQKVRERVSTLSIVKISSAINLLKKTNRCRHCNNLFGCYIEELTSVLTGGSAYVLRCESCGCRHS
;
A
#
# COMPACT_ATOMS: atom_id res chain seq x y z
N MET A 1 41.85 10.47 21.14
CA MET A 1 40.89 11.03 20.16
C MET A 1 40.46 9.89 19.27
N ALA A 2 39.21 9.46 19.35
CA ALA A 2 38.71 8.38 18.49
C ALA A 2 38.66 8.89 17.04
N PRO A 3 39.10 8.09 16.05
CA PRO A 3 38.97 8.48 14.65
C PRO A 3 37.49 8.65 14.30
N GLN A 4 37.19 9.69 13.52
CA GLN A 4 35.86 9.92 12.96
C GLN A 4 35.38 8.64 12.24
N PRO A 5 34.12 8.19 12.42
CA PRO A 5 33.63 6.91 11.91
C PRO A 5 33.83 6.73 10.39
N HIS A 6 33.82 7.85 9.65
CA HIS A 6 34.08 7.88 8.21
C HIS A 6 35.53 7.52 7.82
N SER A 7 36.52 7.82 8.66
CA SER A 7 37.93 7.47 8.41
C SER A 7 38.20 5.98 8.62
N PHE A 8 37.45 5.35 9.52
CA PHE A 8 37.55 3.93 9.80
C PHE A 8 36.95 3.11 8.66
N LEU A 9 35.77 3.48 8.16
CA LEU A 9 35.14 2.79 7.03
C LEU A 9 35.95 2.90 5.74
N LEU A 10 36.55 4.07 5.46
CA LEU A 10 37.47 4.23 4.32
C LEU A 10 38.73 3.36 4.47
N HIS A 11 39.26 3.22 5.70
CA HIS A 11 40.38 2.32 5.97
C HIS A 11 39.98 0.86 5.72
N LEU A 12 38.81 0.40 6.16
CA LEU A 12 38.35 -0.96 5.92
C LEU A 12 38.17 -1.28 4.43
N VAL A 13 37.60 -0.35 3.66
CA VAL A 13 37.44 -0.51 2.19
C VAL A 13 38.80 -0.51 1.49
N GLY A 14 39.76 0.28 1.96
CA GLY A 14 41.12 0.34 1.41
C GLY A 14 42.02 -0.82 1.83
N SER A 15 41.86 -1.35 3.05
CA SER A 15 42.68 -2.43 3.62
C SER A 15 42.15 -3.82 3.28
N GLY A 16 40.84 -3.95 3.00
CA GLY A 16 40.17 -5.24 2.80
C GLY A 16 40.05 -6.08 4.07
N GLU A 17 40.33 -5.50 5.25
CA GLU A 17 40.14 -6.17 6.52
C GLU A 17 38.65 -6.41 6.78
N PHE A 18 38.28 -7.61 7.23
CA PHE A 18 36.90 -8.07 7.44
C PHE A 18 36.05 -8.22 6.16
N SER A 19 36.69 -8.26 4.98
CA SER A 19 36.01 -8.62 3.73
C SER A 19 35.58 -10.10 3.74
N ASP A 20 34.33 -10.31 3.38
CA ASP A 20 33.64 -11.60 3.23
C ASP A 20 33.04 -11.79 1.82
N PHE A 21 33.12 -10.76 0.96
CA PHE A 21 32.80 -10.84 -0.48
C PHE A 21 34.00 -10.41 -1.34
N THR A 22 34.27 -11.11 -2.45
CA THR A 22 35.32 -10.72 -3.41
C THR A 22 34.73 -10.64 -4.82
N LEU A 23 34.83 -9.46 -5.43
CA LEU A 23 34.43 -9.24 -6.82
C LEU A 23 35.65 -9.34 -7.73
N ILE A 24 35.62 -10.27 -8.67
CA ILE A 24 36.67 -10.42 -9.68
C ILE A 24 36.17 -9.83 -10.99
N CYS A 25 36.81 -8.75 -11.46
CA CYS A 25 36.53 -8.15 -12.76
C CYS A 25 37.78 -8.22 -13.64
N LYS A 26 37.72 -9.07 -14.68
CA LYS A 26 38.88 -9.46 -15.50
C LYS A 26 39.96 -10.10 -14.61
N ASP A 27 41.03 -9.35 -14.31
CA ASP A 27 42.20 -9.76 -13.52
C ASP A 27 42.39 -8.93 -12.24
N ARG A 28 41.36 -8.21 -11.80
CA ARG A 28 41.40 -7.40 -10.58
C ARG A 28 40.41 -7.91 -9.55
N GLU A 29 40.90 -8.11 -8.34
CA GLU A 29 40.12 -8.52 -7.18
C GLU A 29 39.75 -7.30 -6.34
N PHE A 30 38.47 -7.17 -6.01
CA PHE A 30 37.94 -6.17 -5.09
C PHE A 30 37.34 -6.86 -3.88
N LYS A 31 37.97 -6.66 -2.73
CA LYS A 31 37.52 -7.17 -1.43
C LYS A 31 36.47 -6.22 -0.86
N LEU A 32 35.24 -6.72 -0.69
CA LEU A 32 34.08 -5.97 -0.21
C LEU A 32 33.52 -6.63 1.06
N HIS A 33 32.74 -5.87 1.80
CA HIS A 33 31.96 -6.32 2.95
C HIS A 33 30.53 -6.64 2.51
N GLN A 34 30.05 -7.84 2.83
CA GLN A 34 28.74 -8.40 2.55
C GLN A 34 27.74 -7.73 3.50
N THR A 35 27.39 -6.52 3.14
CA THR A 35 25.98 -6.15 3.22
C THR A 35 25.38 -6.64 1.89
N HIS A 36 24.20 -7.25 1.87
CA HIS A 36 23.50 -7.62 0.63
C HIS A 36 23.46 -6.53 -0.51
N PRO A 37 23.49 -5.21 -0.21
CA PRO A 37 23.31 -4.14 -1.20
C PRO A 37 24.37 -3.91 -2.31
N PRO A 38 25.70 -4.06 -2.13
CA PRO A 38 26.69 -3.81 -3.20
C PRO A 38 26.59 -4.83 -4.35
N ALA A 39 26.21 -6.07 -4.06
CA ALA A 39 25.97 -7.09 -5.09
C ALA A 39 24.79 -6.69 -6.00
N LEU A 40 23.75 -6.07 -5.45
CA LEU A 40 22.58 -5.60 -6.21
C LEU A 40 22.94 -4.45 -7.16
N ALA A 41 23.80 -3.52 -6.73
CA ALA A 41 24.29 -2.46 -7.61
C ALA A 41 25.12 -3.01 -8.77
N VAL A 42 25.94 -4.03 -8.52
CA VAL A 42 26.68 -4.73 -9.57
C VAL A 42 25.71 -5.42 -10.54
N THR A 43 24.73 -6.18 -10.04
CA THR A 43 23.71 -6.81 -10.90
C THR A 43 23.04 -5.78 -11.80
N PHE A 44 22.60 -4.65 -11.24
CA PHE A 44 22.00 -3.57 -12.01
C PHE A 44 22.91 -3.04 -13.12
N LEU A 45 24.22 -2.88 -12.88
CA LEU A 45 25.14 -2.41 -13.92
C LEU A 45 25.24 -3.36 -15.11
N TYR A 46 25.03 -4.66 -14.91
CA TYR A 46 25.08 -5.68 -15.97
C TYR A 46 23.73 -5.96 -16.62
N THR A 47 22.62 -5.88 -15.89
CA THR A 47 21.28 -6.29 -16.36
C THR A 47 20.32 -5.12 -16.57
N GLY A 48 20.59 -3.96 -15.96
CA GLY A 48 19.66 -2.83 -15.87
C GLY A 48 18.55 -3.01 -14.82
N ASP A 49 18.57 -4.09 -14.03
CA ASP A 49 17.60 -4.38 -12.97
C ASP A 49 18.27 -5.12 -11.78
N TYR A 50 17.59 -5.25 -10.65
CA TYR A 50 18.04 -6.07 -9.53
C TYR A 50 16.85 -6.69 -8.80
N GLU A 51 16.99 -7.93 -8.36
CA GLU A 51 16.00 -8.57 -7.50
C GLU A 51 16.63 -8.81 -6.13
N LEU A 52 15.83 -8.64 -5.07
CA LEU A 52 16.26 -9.08 -3.74
C LEU A 52 16.35 -10.60 -3.79
N ALA A 53 17.47 -11.18 -3.31
CA ALA A 53 17.64 -12.62 -3.38
C ALA A 53 16.48 -13.35 -2.67
N PRO A 54 15.94 -14.44 -3.22
CA PRO A 54 14.98 -15.26 -2.51
C PRO A 54 15.63 -15.79 -1.24
N GLU A 55 14.93 -15.68 -0.11
CA GLU A 55 15.40 -16.10 1.22
C GLU A 55 15.56 -17.62 1.30
N THR A 56 16.60 -18.18 0.70
CA THR A 56 17.06 -19.56 0.95
C THR A 56 18.48 -19.73 0.44
N GLU A 57 19.46 -19.16 1.14
CA GLU A 57 20.79 -19.77 1.23
C GLU A 57 21.27 -19.63 2.69
N LYS A 58 20.93 -20.64 3.50
CA LYS A 58 21.74 -20.95 4.69
C LYS A 58 23.19 -21.07 4.19
N PRO A 59 24.19 -20.50 4.87
CA PRO A 59 25.57 -20.58 4.41
C PRO A 59 25.92 -22.05 4.15
N VAL A 60 26.42 -22.32 2.95
CA VAL A 60 27.03 -23.59 2.58
C VAL A 60 28.06 -23.88 3.65
N GLN A 61 27.75 -24.82 4.55
CA GLN A 61 28.75 -25.40 5.41
C GLN A 61 29.73 -26.10 4.48
N VAL A 62 30.87 -25.46 4.26
CA VAL A 62 32.06 -26.12 3.73
C VAL A 62 32.34 -27.25 4.70
N LYS A 63 32.04 -28.48 4.26
CA LYS A 63 32.46 -29.69 4.96
C LYS A 63 33.97 -29.75 4.86
N ASP A 64 34.64 -29.17 5.84
CA ASP A 64 36.00 -29.57 6.14
C ASP A 64 35.98 -31.01 6.66
N ARG A 65 36.88 -31.76 6.05
CA ARG A 65 37.05 -33.20 6.13
C ARG A 65 37.96 -33.52 7.32
N ASP A 66 37.76 -34.71 7.87
CA ASP A 66 38.55 -35.40 8.92
C ASP A 66 38.22 -34.93 10.36
N GLU A 67 37.94 -35.76 11.37
CA GLU A 67 38.41 -37.11 11.67
C GLU A 67 37.49 -37.80 12.74
N LYS A 68 37.64 -39.11 12.87
CA LYS A 68 36.91 -40.12 13.67
C LYS A 68 36.49 -39.79 15.12
N SER A 69 35.33 -40.30 15.56
CA SER A 69 35.23 -41.20 16.74
C SER A 69 33.86 -41.89 16.81
N GLU A 70 33.89 -43.13 17.31
CA GLU A 70 32.86 -44.17 17.33
C GLU A 70 31.80 -44.03 18.46
N ASP A 71 30.68 -44.71 18.21
CA ASP A 71 29.73 -45.38 19.12
C ASP A 71 28.76 -44.62 20.05
N GLY A 72 27.47 -45.01 19.97
CA GLY A 72 26.50 -44.82 21.06
C GLY A 72 25.03 -44.69 20.63
N GLU A 73 24.40 -45.81 20.28
CA GLU A 73 22.97 -45.99 19.99
C GLU A 73 22.09 -45.90 21.26
N VAL A 74 21.06 -45.05 21.31
CA VAL A 74 19.86 -45.23 22.18
C VAL A 74 18.61 -44.57 21.57
N HIS A 75 17.57 -45.40 21.37
CA HIS A 75 16.18 -45.07 21.02
C HIS A 75 15.50 -44.05 21.95
N SER A 76 14.57 -43.24 21.40
CA SER A 76 13.23 -43.09 21.99
C SER A 76 12.27 -42.43 21.01
N ASP A 77 11.28 -43.20 20.57
CA ASP A 77 10.05 -42.71 19.94
C ASP A 77 9.25 -41.90 20.97
N GLN A 78 8.81 -40.69 20.60
CA GLN A 78 7.65 -40.07 21.22
C GLN A 78 6.95 -39.12 20.26
N ASP A 79 5.69 -39.46 20.02
CA ASP A 79 4.61 -38.73 19.37
C ASP A 79 4.75 -37.20 19.36
N LYS A 80 4.66 -36.61 18.17
CA LYS A 80 4.13 -35.25 18.01
C LYS A 80 3.05 -35.23 16.94
N MET A 81 1.84 -35.31 17.45
CA MET A 81 0.59 -34.93 16.80
C MET A 81 0.69 -33.55 16.14
N SER A 82 -0.02 -33.44 15.02
CA SER A 82 -0.26 -32.26 14.22
C SER A 82 -0.59 -31.01 15.02
N GLU A 83 0.16 -29.94 14.77
CA GLU A 83 -0.33 -28.57 14.90
C GLU A 83 -0.15 -27.89 13.54
N ASP A 84 -1.26 -27.77 12.81
CA ASP A 84 -1.41 -26.83 11.69
C ASP A 84 -1.09 -25.43 12.21
N SER A 85 0.17 -25.03 12.04
CA SER A 85 0.65 -23.70 12.38
C SER A 85 0.24 -22.77 11.25
N PHE A 86 -0.84 -22.02 11.47
CA PHE A 86 -1.14 -20.81 10.71
C PHE A 86 0.11 -19.91 10.74
N PRO A 87 0.63 -19.43 9.58
CA PRO A 87 1.77 -18.52 9.59
C PRO A 87 1.39 -17.24 10.31
N SER A 88 2.17 -16.94 11.35
CA SER A 88 2.02 -15.78 12.24
C SER A 88 2.09 -14.47 11.45
N SER A 89 1.08 -13.60 11.63
CA SER A 89 0.99 -12.28 10.97
C SER A 89 2.21 -11.38 11.18
N LYS A 90 3.02 -11.62 12.23
CA LYS A 90 4.26 -10.90 12.49
C LYS A 90 5.36 -11.19 11.47
N GLU A 91 5.46 -12.43 10.98
CA GLU A 91 6.51 -12.80 10.02
C GLU A 91 6.33 -12.08 8.67
N THR A 92 5.08 -11.81 8.27
CA THR A 92 4.78 -11.10 7.03
C THR A 92 5.04 -9.59 7.13
N GLU A 93 4.91 -9.03 8.34
CA GLU A 93 5.14 -7.61 8.62
C GLU A 93 6.63 -7.28 8.58
N ASP A 94 7.45 -8.07 9.29
CA ASP A 94 8.91 -7.90 9.30
C ASP A 94 9.51 -8.04 7.90
N LYS A 95 9.01 -8.99 7.10
CA LYS A 95 9.42 -9.17 5.69
C LYS A 95 9.12 -7.97 4.80
N THR A 96 8.02 -7.26 5.05
CA THR A 96 7.66 -6.08 4.25
C THR A 96 8.56 -4.90 4.60
N ALA A 97 8.83 -4.69 5.89
CA ALA A 97 9.78 -3.69 6.36
C ALA A 97 11.18 -3.92 5.78
N GLU A 98 11.67 -5.16 5.84
CA GLU A 98 13.00 -5.54 5.34
C GLU A 98 13.15 -5.31 3.84
N LYS A 99 12.10 -5.56 3.04
CA LYS A 99 12.11 -5.28 1.60
C LYS A 99 12.25 -3.78 1.31
N ILE A 100 11.47 -2.94 2.00
CA ILE A 100 11.53 -1.48 1.85
C ILE A 100 12.93 -1.00 2.26
N ILE A 101 13.42 -1.42 3.41
CA ILE A 101 14.77 -1.10 3.92
C ILE A 101 15.86 -1.53 2.93
N SER A 102 15.74 -2.71 2.33
CA SER A 102 16.71 -3.18 1.33
C SER A 102 16.74 -2.27 0.11
N HIS A 103 15.59 -1.80 -0.37
CA HIS A 103 15.54 -0.84 -1.47
C HIS A 103 16.03 0.56 -1.06
N LEU A 104 15.78 1.01 0.17
CA LEU A 104 16.34 2.26 0.70
C LEU A 104 17.87 2.24 0.67
N ARG A 105 18.47 1.12 1.06
CA ARG A 105 19.93 0.93 1.01
C ARG A 105 20.47 0.89 -0.41
N VAL A 106 19.76 0.26 -1.34
CA VAL A 106 20.15 0.30 -2.77
C VAL A 106 20.05 1.72 -3.32
N ASN A 107 19.04 2.50 -2.95
CA ASN A 107 18.94 3.91 -3.30
C ASN A 107 20.12 4.72 -2.72
N ALA A 108 20.47 4.52 -1.45
CA ALA A 108 21.63 5.16 -0.83
C ALA A 108 22.95 4.84 -1.55
N ILE A 109 23.13 3.59 -2.01
CA ILE A 109 24.27 3.19 -2.83
C ILE A 109 24.25 3.89 -4.20
N ALA A 110 23.08 4.01 -4.81
CA ALA A 110 22.93 4.72 -6.06
C ALA A 110 23.32 6.20 -5.93
N ASP A 111 22.93 6.86 -4.83
CA ASP A 111 23.34 8.22 -4.51
C ASP A 111 24.86 8.31 -4.29
N TYR A 112 25.42 7.39 -3.49
CA TYR A 112 26.86 7.36 -3.18
C TYR A 112 27.76 7.21 -4.43
N TYR A 113 27.36 6.36 -5.39
CA TYR A 113 28.10 6.13 -6.63
C TYR A 113 27.61 6.98 -7.83
N ASP A 114 26.66 7.89 -7.62
CA ASP A 114 26.04 8.73 -8.65
C ASP A 114 25.44 7.93 -9.83
N ILE A 115 24.73 6.84 -9.51
CA ILE A 115 24.05 5.96 -10.46
C ILE A 115 22.56 6.34 -10.52
N ALA A 116 22.26 7.49 -11.12
CA ALA A 116 20.90 8.07 -11.14
C ALA A 116 19.79 7.10 -11.61
N LYS A 117 20.08 6.21 -12.57
CA LYS A 117 19.10 5.21 -13.05
C LYS A 117 18.77 4.16 -11.97
N LEU A 118 19.74 3.76 -11.16
CA LEU A 118 19.53 2.82 -10.05
C LEU A 118 18.72 3.48 -8.94
N GLY A 119 18.99 4.75 -8.64
CA GLY A 119 18.21 5.53 -7.68
C GLY A 119 16.74 5.62 -8.07
N LYS A 120 16.45 5.94 -9.35
CA LYS A 120 15.07 5.94 -9.87
C LYS A 120 14.41 4.57 -9.79
N LEU A 121 15.14 3.50 -10.13
CA LEU A 121 14.62 2.15 -10.08
C LEU A 121 14.27 1.74 -8.63
N SER A 122 15.15 1.99 -7.68
CA SER A 122 14.91 1.65 -6.28
C SER A 122 13.76 2.46 -5.68
N THR A 123 13.66 3.76 -5.99
CA THR A 123 12.51 4.60 -5.60
C THR A 123 11.20 4.05 -6.18
N SER A 124 11.19 3.65 -7.46
CA SER A 124 10.00 3.06 -8.09
C SER A 124 9.58 1.73 -7.45
N LYS A 125 10.55 0.88 -7.04
CA LYS A 125 10.24 -0.36 -6.32
C LYS A 125 9.67 -0.09 -4.93
N ILE A 126 10.16 0.93 -4.22
CA ILE A 126 9.60 1.36 -2.94
C ILE A 126 8.17 1.88 -3.14
N GLU A 127 7.95 2.74 -4.13
CA GLU A 127 6.63 3.25 -4.48
C GLU A 127 5.63 2.13 -4.81
N ALA A 128 6.09 1.08 -5.50
CA ALA A 128 5.24 -0.09 -5.76
C ALA A 128 4.80 -0.79 -4.47
N ILE A 129 5.68 -0.95 -3.48
CA ILE A 129 5.34 -1.57 -2.20
C ILE A 129 4.41 -0.65 -1.37
N LEU A 130 4.66 0.66 -1.38
CA LEU A 130 3.89 1.62 -0.58
C LEU A 130 2.48 1.92 -1.13
N ARG A 131 2.20 1.54 -2.38
CA ARG A 131 0.85 1.65 -2.97
C ARG A 131 -0.14 0.70 -2.31
N ASP A 132 0.33 -0.45 -1.85
CA ASP A 132 -0.50 -1.43 -1.16
C ASP A 132 -0.79 -0.99 0.28
N ASP A 133 -1.75 -1.65 0.94
CA ASP A 133 -2.00 -1.40 2.36
C ASP A 133 -0.90 -2.03 3.22
N LEU A 134 -0.23 -1.17 3.98
CA LEU A 134 0.84 -1.53 4.90
C LEU A 134 0.30 -1.67 6.32
N ASN A 135 0.94 -2.52 7.11
CA ASN A 135 0.84 -2.40 8.55
C ASN A 135 1.60 -1.15 9.00
N PHE A 136 0.90 -0.19 9.60
CA PHE A 136 1.49 1.07 10.06
C PHE A 136 2.66 0.89 11.07
N LEU A 137 2.76 -0.27 11.73
CA LEU A 137 3.84 -0.59 12.68
C LEU A 137 5.22 -0.66 12.03
N ILE A 138 5.33 -0.85 10.70
CA ILE A 138 6.62 -0.88 10.00
C ILE A 138 7.17 0.51 9.67
N ILE A 139 6.28 1.52 9.57
CA ILE A 139 6.63 2.89 9.17
C ILE A 139 7.75 3.50 10.05
N PRO A 140 7.73 3.34 11.38
CA PRO A 140 8.82 3.79 12.26
C PRO A 140 10.21 3.29 11.82
N GLN A 141 10.33 1.99 11.49
CA GLN A 141 11.60 1.39 11.08
C GLN A 141 12.07 1.94 9.74
N VAL A 142 11.13 2.10 8.80
CA VAL A 142 11.39 2.68 7.47
C VAL A 142 11.88 4.13 7.58
N ILE A 143 11.23 4.94 8.42
CA ILE A 143 11.61 6.33 8.69
C ILE A 143 13.03 6.41 9.29
N GLN A 144 13.35 5.54 10.25
CA GLN A 144 14.67 5.50 10.88
C GLN A 144 15.76 5.17 9.85
N GLU A 145 15.58 4.11 9.07
CA GLU A 145 16.55 3.73 8.05
C GLU A 145 16.73 4.84 7.00
N MET A 146 15.62 5.45 6.57
CA MET A 146 15.66 6.57 5.63
C MET A 146 16.48 7.73 6.18
N SER A 147 16.25 8.11 7.43
CA SER A 147 16.93 9.26 8.07
C SER A 147 18.44 9.03 8.23
N ILE A 148 18.87 7.77 8.35
CA ILE A 148 20.29 7.41 8.51
C ILE A 148 21.02 7.39 7.16
N SER A 149 20.40 6.79 6.14
CA SER A 149 21.11 6.32 4.95
C SER A 149 20.78 7.11 3.69
N ASN A 150 19.71 7.90 3.69
CA ASN A 150 19.12 8.41 2.45
C ASN A 150 18.94 9.93 2.45
N ARG A 151 19.28 10.58 1.34
CA ARG A 151 19.16 12.03 1.13
C ARG A 151 18.24 12.39 -0.04
N ASP A 152 17.68 11.39 -0.73
CA ASP A 152 16.80 11.56 -1.87
C ASP A 152 15.50 12.25 -1.42
N ALA A 153 15.23 13.42 -2.01
CA ALA A 153 14.06 14.22 -1.68
C ALA A 153 12.76 13.62 -2.22
N ASP A 154 12.80 12.94 -3.37
CA ASP A 154 11.64 12.28 -3.94
C ASP A 154 11.23 11.11 -3.03
N LEU A 155 12.22 10.38 -2.54
CA LEU A 155 12.02 9.30 -1.58
C LEU A 155 11.48 9.81 -0.24
N ARG A 156 11.91 11.00 0.22
CA ARG A 156 11.41 11.60 1.47
C ARG A 156 9.95 11.96 1.36
N SER A 157 9.59 12.61 0.25
CA SER A 157 8.22 12.98 -0.08
C SER A 157 7.32 11.75 -0.19
N LEU A 158 7.84 10.66 -0.75
CA LEU A 158 7.13 9.38 -0.86
C LEU A 158 6.88 8.75 0.52
N ILE A 159 7.90 8.65 1.39
CA ILE A 159 7.74 8.14 2.76
C ILE A 159 6.83 9.04 3.60
N ALA A 160 6.93 10.36 3.44
CA ALA A 160 6.06 11.32 4.11
C ALA A 160 4.60 11.13 3.71
N SER A 161 4.34 10.94 2.42
CA SER A 161 2.99 10.68 1.90
C SER A 161 2.42 9.35 2.40
N ALA A 162 3.24 8.29 2.42
CA ALA A 162 2.85 7.01 3.01
C ALA A 162 2.57 7.14 4.53
N THR A 163 3.38 7.90 5.25
CA THR A 163 3.19 8.15 6.69
C THR A 163 1.89 8.91 6.94
N ALA A 164 1.59 9.93 6.14
CA ALA A 164 0.35 10.69 6.22
C ALA A 164 -0.89 9.80 5.99
N LYS A 165 -0.77 8.73 5.20
CA LYS A 165 -1.87 7.75 5.00
C LYS A 165 -2.29 7.06 6.30
N TYR A 166 -1.34 6.83 7.21
CA TYR A 166 -1.53 6.10 8.46
C TYR A 166 -1.39 6.99 9.71
N ILE A 167 -1.53 8.31 9.55
CA ILE A 167 -1.24 9.26 10.62
C ILE A 167 -2.21 9.10 11.82
N GLU A 168 -3.44 8.67 11.57
CA GLU A 168 -4.45 8.44 12.62
C GLU A 168 -4.02 7.27 13.52
N GLU A 169 -3.58 6.16 12.94
CA GLU A 169 -3.11 4.98 13.64
C GLU A 169 -1.78 5.24 14.36
N LEU A 170 -0.85 5.94 13.71
CA LEU A 170 0.46 6.29 14.24
C LEU A 170 0.37 7.26 15.45
N THR A 171 -0.54 8.24 15.39
CA THR A 171 -0.78 9.16 16.51
C THR A 171 -1.50 8.48 17.67
N SER A 172 -2.45 7.60 17.38
CA SER A 172 -3.18 6.81 18.39
C SER A 172 -2.28 5.83 19.15
N SER A 173 -1.34 5.20 18.46
CA SER A 173 -0.37 4.27 19.05
C SER A 173 0.79 4.94 19.80
N GLN A 174 0.91 6.27 19.73
CA GLN A 174 1.99 7.07 20.33
C GLN A 174 3.40 6.74 19.83
N VAL A 175 3.56 5.88 18.82
CA VAL A 175 4.87 5.45 18.32
C VAL A 175 5.69 6.61 17.76
N LEU A 176 5.01 7.62 17.20
CA LEU A 176 5.67 8.85 16.71
C LEU A 176 6.41 9.63 17.79
N ARG A 177 6.05 9.51 19.07
CA ARG A 177 6.75 10.23 20.15
C ARG A 177 8.15 9.69 20.43
N ALA A 178 8.38 8.43 20.11
CA ALA A 178 9.67 7.77 20.29
C ALA A 178 10.57 7.87 19.05
N LEU A 179 10.03 8.36 17.94
CA LEU A 179 10.78 8.53 16.69
C LEU A 179 11.56 9.83 16.71
N ASP A 180 12.86 9.73 16.47
CA ASP A 180 13.71 10.87 16.15
C ASP A 180 13.47 11.23 14.67
N LEU A 181 12.65 12.24 14.45
CA LEU A 181 12.28 12.70 13.10
C LEU A 181 13.17 13.85 12.67
N GLU A 182 13.80 13.70 11.49
CA GLU A 182 14.47 14.82 10.84
C GLU A 182 13.47 15.96 10.59
N HIS A 183 13.89 17.20 10.81
CA HIS A 183 13.06 18.40 10.65
C HIS A 183 12.37 18.48 9.28
N ASN A 184 13.10 18.18 8.20
CA ASN A 184 12.55 18.24 6.85
C ASN A 184 11.47 17.16 6.63
N LEU A 185 11.72 15.94 7.10
CA LEU A 185 10.74 14.86 7.03
C LEU A 185 9.48 15.18 7.84
N ALA A 186 9.62 15.78 9.04
CA ALA A 186 8.48 16.19 9.85
C ALA A 186 7.62 17.24 9.13
N ILE A 187 8.25 18.23 8.47
CA ILE A 187 7.54 19.22 7.66
C ILE A 187 6.82 18.55 6.49
N GLU A 188 7.50 17.67 5.74
CA GLU A 188 6.90 16.98 4.60
C GLU A 188 5.72 16.08 5.02
N ILE A 189 5.80 15.43 6.18
CA ILE A 189 4.67 14.65 6.75
C ILE A 189 3.50 15.59 7.06
N LEU A 190 3.75 16.75 7.67
CA LEU A 190 2.69 17.73 7.96
C LEU A 190 2.03 18.26 6.70
N GLU A 191 2.83 18.58 5.66
CA GLU A 191 2.31 19.01 4.37
C GLU A 191 1.50 17.90 3.68
N ALA A 192 1.97 16.65 3.74
CA ALA A 192 1.26 15.50 3.20
C ALA A 192 -0.07 15.24 3.93
N CYS A 193 -0.09 15.41 5.26
CA CYS A 193 -1.34 15.37 6.03
C CYS A 193 -2.29 16.49 5.60
N GLY A 194 -1.79 17.70 5.37
CA GLY A 194 -2.57 18.83 4.89
C GLY A 194 -3.23 18.56 3.54
N ARG A 195 -2.47 18.02 2.56
CA ARG A 195 -2.99 17.61 1.25
C ARG A 195 -4.08 16.55 1.38
N ARG A 196 -3.84 15.50 2.18
CA ARG A 196 -4.81 14.43 2.42
C ARG A 196 -6.11 14.95 3.05
N ILE A 197 -6.02 15.87 4.02
CA ILE A 197 -7.21 16.49 4.64
C ILE A 197 -8.00 17.26 3.58
N GLN A 198 -7.32 18.01 2.70
CA GLN A 198 -7.99 18.74 1.63
C GLN A 198 -8.72 17.79 0.67
N GLU A 199 -8.07 16.71 0.22
CA GLU A 199 -8.68 15.68 -0.64
C GLU A 199 -9.93 15.07 0.02
N LEU A 200 -9.83 14.66 1.29
CA LEU A 200 -10.95 14.10 2.04
C LEU A 200 -12.12 15.10 2.21
N VAL A 201 -11.82 16.39 2.36
CA VAL A 201 -12.85 17.44 2.43
C VAL A 201 -13.56 17.62 1.09
N GLU A 202 -12.81 17.61 -0.03
CA GLU A 202 -13.37 17.70 -1.38
C GLU A 202 -14.25 16.48 -1.71
N ASP A 203 -13.80 15.28 -1.36
CA ASP A 203 -14.57 14.05 -1.51
C ASP A 203 -15.86 14.07 -0.66
N ALA A 204 -15.76 14.50 0.60
CA ALA A 204 -16.91 14.61 1.49
C ALA A 204 -17.94 15.63 0.98
N ASN A 205 -17.49 16.74 0.41
CA ASN A 205 -18.37 17.74 -0.22
C ASN A 205 -19.07 17.16 -1.46
N THR A 206 -18.32 16.46 -2.31
CA THR A 206 -18.86 15.80 -3.51
C THR A 206 -19.91 14.76 -3.14
N ALA A 207 -19.63 13.91 -2.14
CA ALA A 207 -20.57 12.92 -1.63
C ALA A 207 -21.85 13.57 -1.07
N ARG A 208 -21.72 14.70 -0.35
CA ARG A 208 -22.85 15.45 0.19
C ARG A 208 -23.76 16.02 -0.91
N GLU A 209 -23.19 16.54 -1.99
CA GLU A 209 -23.99 17.05 -3.12
C GLU A 209 -24.73 15.92 -3.85
N LEU A 210 -24.07 14.78 -4.08
CA LEU A 210 -24.71 13.58 -4.64
C LEU A 210 -25.86 13.09 -3.75
N GLN A 211 -25.68 13.12 -2.43
CA GLN A 211 -26.73 12.76 -1.48
C GLN A 211 -27.94 13.71 -1.58
N LYS A 212 -27.73 15.03 -1.65
CA LYS A 212 -28.83 15.99 -1.84
C LYS A 212 -29.61 15.75 -3.12
N VAL A 213 -28.92 15.44 -4.23
CA VAL A 213 -29.56 15.10 -5.50
C VAL A 213 -30.40 13.83 -5.35
N ARG A 214 -29.85 12.79 -4.72
CA ARG A 214 -30.54 11.53 -4.46
C ARG A 214 -31.79 11.71 -3.58
N GLU A 215 -31.72 12.56 -2.55
CA GLU A 215 -32.85 12.89 -1.67
C GLU A 215 -33.94 13.67 -2.42
N ARG A 216 -33.57 14.63 -3.27
CA ARG A 216 -34.53 15.35 -4.14
C ARG A 216 -35.23 14.41 -5.11
N VAL A 217 -34.50 13.49 -5.74
CA VAL A 217 -35.10 12.49 -6.64
C VAL A 217 -36.04 11.57 -5.86
N SER A 218 -35.62 11.09 -4.69
CA SER A 218 -36.44 10.22 -3.83
C SER A 218 -37.73 10.91 -3.38
N THR A 219 -37.65 12.15 -2.92
CA THR A 219 -38.82 12.93 -2.48
C THR A 219 -39.80 13.19 -3.62
N LEU A 220 -39.30 13.56 -4.82
CA LEU A 220 -40.15 13.73 -6.01
C LEU A 220 -40.86 12.42 -6.39
N SER A 221 -40.17 11.28 -6.34
CA SER A 221 -40.76 9.97 -6.61
C SER A 221 -41.85 9.62 -5.59
N ILE A 222 -41.62 9.87 -4.30
CA ILE A 222 -42.62 9.65 -3.23
C ILE A 222 -43.87 10.50 -3.47
N VAL A 223 -43.72 11.78 -3.82
CA VAL A 223 -44.86 12.68 -4.11
C VAL A 223 -45.66 12.19 -5.31
N LYS A 224 -44.98 11.77 -6.39
CA LYS A 224 -45.64 11.24 -7.59
C LYS A 224 -46.42 9.96 -7.30
N ILE A 225 -45.81 9.01 -6.57
CA ILE A 225 -46.47 7.75 -6.18
C ILE A 225 -47.66 8.03 -5.25
N SER A 226 -47.51 8.91 -4.27
CA SER A 226 -48.59 9.29 -3.35
C SER A 226 -49.79 9.89 -4.10
N SER A 227 -49.52 10.70 -5.13
CA SER A 227 -50.55 11.28 -6.00
C SER A 227 -51.30 10.21 -6.78
N ALA A 228 -50.58 9.23 -7.34
CA ALA A 228 -51.18 8.09 -8.05
C ALA A 228 -52.08 7.26 -7.12
N ILE A 229 -51.62 6.95 -5.91
CA ILE A 229 -52.42 6.23 -4.89
C ILE A 229 -53.70 7.00 -4.54
N ASN A 230 -53.60 8.34 -4.39
CA ASN A 230 -54.76 9.18 -4.11
C ASN A 230 -55.77 9.19 -5.26
N LEU A 231 -55.30 9.16 -6.51
CA LEU A 231 -56.17 9.06 -7.69
C LEU A 231 -56.91 7.72 -7.73
N LEU A 232 -56.21 6.63 -7.40
CA LEU A 232 -56.80 5.28 -7.32
C LEU A 232 -57.92 5.21 -6.30
N LYS A 233 -57.71 5.77 -5.10
CA LYS A 233 -58.74 5.80 -4.05
C LYS A 233 -60.01 6.55 -4.46
N LYS A 234 -59.89 7.54 -5.36
CA LYS A 234 -61.02 8.38 -5.81
C LYS A 234 -61.71 7.85 -7.06
N THR A 235 -61.09 6.94 -7.80
CA THR A 235 -61.56 6.52 -9.13
C THR A 235 -62.10 5.10 -9.07
N ASN A 236 -63.43 4.94 -9.08
CA ASN A 236 -64.08 3.62 -9.11
C ASN A 236 -64.39 3.12 -10.53
N ARG A 237 -64.48 4.04 -11.51
CA ARG A 237 -64.74 3.72 -12.93
C ARG A 237 -63.87 4.58 -13.86
N CYS A 238 -63.57 4.03 -15.03
CA CYS A 238 -62.83 4.77 -16.05
C CYS A 238 -63.68 5.92 -16.63
N ARG A 239 -63.08 7.11 -16.79
CA ARG A 239 -63.75 8.28 -17.35
C ARG A 239 -64.11 8.17 -18.83
N HIS A 240 -63.48 7.23 -19.55
CA HIS A 240 -63.70 7.04 -20.98
C HIS A 240 -64.61 5.85 -21.29
N CYS A 241 -64.28 4.64 -20.80
CA CYS A 241 -65.07 3.44 -21.09
C CYS A 241 -66.11 3.09 -20.02
N ASN A 242 -66.15 3.82 -18.89
CA ASN A 242 -67.07 3.60 -17.76
C ASN A 242 -67.01 2.21 -17.09
N ASN A 243 -66.04 1.35 -17.44
CA ASN A 243 -65.80 0.08 -16.75
C ASN A 243 -65.29 0.30 -15.32
N LEU A 244 -65.44 -0.71 -14.46
CA LEU A 244 -64.75 -0.77 -13.16
C LEU A 244 -63.27 -0.45 -13.35
N PHE A 245 -62.73 0.45 -12.53
CA PHE A 245 -61.40 0.99 -12.74
C PHE A 245 -60.31 0.00 -12.32
N GLY A 246 -59.93 -0.86 -13.26
CA GLY A 246 -58.63 -1.54 -13.28
C GLY A 246 -57.59 -0.66 -13.97
N CYS A 247 -56.36 -0.65 -13.46
CA CYS A 247 -55.29 0.18 -14.01
C CYS A 247 -53.91 -0.47 -13.90
N TYR A 248 -52.97 0.03 -14.71
CA TYR A 248 -51.54 -0.22 -14.54
C TYR A 248 -50.77 1.12 -14.56
N ILE A 249 -49.56 1.08 -14.00
CA ILE A 249 -48.63 2.22 -14.00
C ILE A 249 -47.71 2.08 -15.21
N GLU A 250 -47.68 3.10 -16.06
CA GLU A 250 -46.69 3.23 -17.12
C GLU A 250 -45.59 4.20 -16.66
N GLU A 251 -44.34 3.78 -16.77
CA GLU A 251 -43.17 4.63 -16.54
C GLU A 251 -42.76 5.28 -17.86
N LEU A 252 -43.02 6.58 -18.02
CA LEU A 252 -42.45 7.33 -19.14
C LEU A 252 -41.06 7.84 -18.74
N THR A 253 -40.04 7.34 -19.43
CA THR A 253 -38.70 7.92 -19.43
C THR A 253 -38.69 9.20 -20.25
N SER A 254 -38.78 10.36 -19.59
CA SER A 254 -38.60 11.64 -20.26
C SER A 254 -37.12 12.04 -20.26
N VAL A 255 -36.48 11.94 -21.42
CA VAL A 255 -35.07 12.33 -21.64
C VAL A 255 -34.84 13.83 -21.38
N LEU A 256 -35.88 14.66 -21.44
CA LEU A 256 -35.79 16.13 -21.34
C LEU A 256 -35.93 16.68 -19.91
N THR A 257 -36.47 15.91 -18.96
CA THR A 257 -36.72 16.38 -17.57
C THR A 257 -36.02 15.54 -16.50
N GLY A 258 -35.27 14.51 -16.89
CA GLY A 258 -34.45 13.70 -15.97
C GLY A 258 -35.26 12.95 -14.90
N GLY A 259 -36.58 12.83 -15.05
CA GLY A 259 -37.44 12.16 -14.09
C GLY A 259 -38.38 11.15 -14.75
N SER A 260 -38.60 10.01 -14.09
CA SER A 260 -39.67 9.08 -14.42
C SER A 260 -41.03 9.77 -14.20
N ALA A 261 -41.87 9.81 -15.22
CA ALA A 261 -43.26 10.24 -15.09
C ALA A 261 -44.13 8.98 -15.02
N TYR A 262 -44.61 8.66 -13.81
CA TYR A 262 -45.58 7.59 -13.62
C TYR A 262 -46.95 8.07 -14.07
N VAL A 263 -47.56 7.36 -15.01
CA VAL A 263 -48.89 7.65 -15.53
C VAL A 263 -49.80 6.46 -15.26
N LEU A 264 -50.95 6.70 -14.64
CA LEU A 264 -51.99 5.68 -14.46
C LEU A 264 -52.80 5.54 -15.75
N ARG A 265 -52.96 4.31 -16.24
CA ARG A 265 -53.80 4.01 -17.40
C ARG A 265 -54.89 3.01 -17.07
N CYS A 266 -56.06 3.23 -17.64
CA CYS A 266 -57.13 2.24 -17.55
C CYS A 266 -56.73 0.97 -18.31
N GLU A 267 -56.90 -0.17 -17.64
CA GLU A 267 -56.58 -1.49 -18.20
C GLU A 267 -57.44 -1.84 -19.42
N SER A 268 -58.73 -1.46 -19.43
CA SER A 268 -59.65 -1.82 -20.52
C SER A 268 -59.51 -0.97 -21.79
N CYS A 269 -59.09 0.29 -21.68
CA CYS A 269 -59.10 1.22 -22.83
C CYS A 269 -57.83 2.05 -23.00
N GLY A 270 -56.83 1.90 -22.13
CA GLY A 270 -55.57 2.65 -22.19
C GLY A 270 -55.70 4.15 -21.91
N CYS A 271 -56.91 4.64 -21.57
CA CYS A 271 -57.14 6.04 -21.24
C CYS A 271 -56.21 6.46 -20.10
N ARG A 272 -55.50 7.58 -20.28
CA ARG A 272 -54.67 8.19 -19.25
C ARG A 272 -55.55 8.74 -18.14
N HIS A 273 -55.17 8.53 -16.90
CA HIS A 273 -55.73 9.17 -15.71
C HIS A 273 -54.62 9.99 -15.06
N SER A 274 -54.95 11.25 -14.73
CA SER A 274 -54.06 12.25 -14.17
C SER A 274 -54.74 12.96 -13.02
#